data_AF-A0A820CNX5-F1
#
_entry.id   AF-A0A820CNX5-F1
#
_cell.length_a   1.000
_cell.length_b   1.000
_cell.length_c   1.000
_cell.angle_alpha   90.00
_cell.angle_beta   90.00
_cell.angle_gamma   90.00
#
_symmetry.space_group_name_H-M   'P 1'
#
loop_
_entity.id
_entity.type
_entity.pdbx_description
1 polymer ?
#
loop_
_entity_poly.entity_id
_entity_poly.type
_entity_poly.pdbx_seq_one_letter_code
_entity_poly.pdbx_strand_id
1 'polypeptide(L)'
;HVEPIIDLFHPSSRILIFESDSKDKTVEKLYQWPRAQVYTYGNMMKSHPGRTDRLAFCRNTLLNKTRDLKADYILVTDLDAFSTAVPAFLSNFQYNIDDWSVMTTASSGAYSDFWALRTLSDSVMNYDVWRRMGELGGSGKNHCSPTEIRYLVFGIHEKIIPIEYGLLEVRSAFGGAGLYKLNSTYGCQYNGATCEHVAFHLCIREKNQGRIFINSEFRLN
;
A
#
# COMPACT_ATOMS: atom_id res chain seq x y z
N HIS A 1 -12.23 1.67 11.24
CA HIS A 1 -13.43 2.45 10.88
C HIS A 1 -13.03 3.53 9.90
N VAL A 2 -13.46 3.43 8.65
CA VAL A 2 -13.07 4.34 7.55
C VAL A 2 -14.10 5.47 7.37
N GLU A 3 -15.30 5.28 7.90
CA GLU A 3 -16.45 6.17 7.74
C GLU A 3 -16.18 7.62 8.15
N PRO A 4 -15.55 7.91 9.31
CA PRO A 4 -15.27 9.31 9.68
C PRO A 4 -14.39 10.04 8.68
N ILE A 5 -13.57 9.32 7.90
CA ILE A 5 -12.75 9.90 6.83
C ILE A 5 -13.59 10.10 5.58
N ILE A 6 -14.38 9.10 5.18
CA ILE A 6 -15.25 9.19 4.00
C ILE A 6 -16.27 10.33 4.15
N ASP A 7 -16.78 10.56 5.36
CA ASP A 7 -17.76 11.60 5.67
C ASP A 7 -17.20 13.03 5.57
N LEU A 8 -15.89 13.20 5.40
CA LEU A 8 -15.25 14.49 5.09
C LEU A 8 -15.41 14.87 3.61
N PHE A 9 -15.74 13.91 2.74
CA PHE A 9 -15.81 14.09 1.30
C PHE A 9 -17.25 14.14 0.79
N HIS A 10 -17.39 14.42 -0.51
CA HIS A 10 -18.70 14.53 -1.17
C HIS A 10 -19.56 13.26 -0.93
N PRO A 11 -20.89 13.37 -0.78
CA PRO A 11 -21.80 12.22 -0.56
C PRO A 11 -21.78 11.15 -1.68
N SER A 12 -21.21 11.45 -2.84
CA SER A 12 -20.96 10.48 -3.91
C SER A 12 -19.77 9.55 -3.64
N SER A 13 -19.02 9.76 -2.56
CA SER A 13 -17.92 8.88 -2.16
C SER A 13 -18.42 7.45 -1.91
N ARG A 14 -17.58 6.45 -2.22
CA ARG A 14 -17.93 5.03 -2.15
C ARG A 14 -16.86 4.24 -1.43
N ILE A 15 -17.28 3.23 -0.67
CA ILE A 15 -16.39 2.23 -0.10
C ILE A 15 -16.52 0.98 -0.98
N LEU A 16 -15.42 0.59 -1.62
CA LEU A 16 -15.37 -0.62 -2.44
C LEU A 16 -14.43 -1.63 -1.76
N ILE A 17 -14.91 -2.84 -1.53
CA ILE A 17 -14.14 -3.90 -0.88
C ILE A 17 -14.04 -5.08 -1.84
N PHE A 18 -12.84 -5.61 -2.00
CA PHE A 18 -12.62 -6.87 -2.69
C PHE A 18 -12.18 -7.92 -1.67
N GLU A 19 -12.97 -8.97 -1.50
CA GLU A 19 -12.66 -10.10 -0.66
C GLU A 19 -12.04 -11.23 -1.50
N SER A 20 -10.97 -11.84 -0.98
CA SER A 20 -10.23 -12.91 -1.65
C SER A 20 -9.97 -14.11 -0.72
N ASP A 21 -10.64 -15.23 -0.98
CA ASP A 21 -10.36 -16.55 -0.38
C ASP A 21 -10.58 -16.68 1.14
N SER A 22 -11.41 -15.83 1.76
CA SER A 22 -11.77 -15.92 3.18
C SER A 22 -12.46 -17.26 3.47
N LYS A 23 -12.04 -17.95 4.54
CA LYS A 23 -12.54 -19.27 4.95
C LYS A 23 -13.41 -19.23 6.20
N ASP A 24 -13.56 -18.04 6.78
CA ASP A 24 -14.35 -17.78 7.97
C ASP A 24 -15.57 -16.92 7.64
N LYS A 25 -16.19 -16.31 8.64
CA LYS A 25 -17.39 -15.48 8.49
C LYS A 25 -17.09 -14.07 7.96
N THR A 26 -15.90 -13.80 7.41
CA THR A 26 -15.53 -12.47 6.92
C THR A 26 -16.49 -11.97 5.84
N VAL A 27 -16.81 -12.81 4.84
CA VAL A 27 -17.74 -12.45 3.76
C VAL A 27 -19.13 -12.09 4.31
N GLU A 28 -19.64 -12.87 5.26
CA GLU A 28 -20.93 -12.61 5.91
C GLU A 28 -20.94 -11.25 6.61
N LYS A 29 -19.87 -10.94 7.36
CA LYS A 29 -19.71 -9.63 8.04
C LYS A 29 -19.58 -8.48 7.06
N LEU A 30 -18.88 -8.67 5.95
CA LEU A 30 -18.72 -7.64 4.91
C LEU A 30 -20.07 -7.27 4.27
N TYR A 31 -20.92 -8.26 3.98
CA TYR A 31 -22.26 -7.98 3.44
C TYR A 31 -23.20 -7.28 4.42
N GLN A 32 -22.91 -7.34 5.72
CA GLN A 32 -23.65 -6.58 6.74
C GLN A 32 -23.22 -5.10 6.82
N TRP A 33 -22.18 -4.68 6.07
CA TRP A 33 -21.70 -3.30 6.08
C TRP A 33 -22.43 -2.45 5.02
N PRO A 34 -23.44 -1.64 5.41
CA PRO A 34 -24.36 -1.01 4.44
C PRO A 34 -23.71 0.03 3.51
N ARG A 35 -22.56 0.60 3.91
CA ARG A 35 -21.85 1.61 3.13
C ARG A 35 -20.85 1.01 2.13
N ALA A 36 -20.53 -0.27 2.26
CA ALA A 36 -19.55 -0.94 1.43
C ALA A 36 -20.20 -1.71 0.28
N GLN A 37 -19.66 -1.52 -0.92
CA GLN A 37 -19.94 -2.42 -2.03
C GLN A 37 -18.88 -3.53 -2.04
N VAL A 38 -19.31 -4.76 -1.79
CA VAL A 38 -18.44 -5.92 -1.64
C VAL A 38 -18.39 -6.71 -2.94
N TYR A 39 -17.18 -7.07 -3.35
CA TYR A 39 -16.89 -7.94 -4.48
C TYR A 39 -16.16 -9.18 -3.98
N THR A 40 -16.50 -10.34 -4.51
CA THR A 40 -15.81 -11.61 -4.23
C THR A 40 -15.83 -12.49 -5.47
N TYR A 41 -14.76 -13.26 -5.70
CA TYR A 41 -14.72 -14.33 -6.70
C TYR A 41 -14.60 -15.71 -6.04
N GLY A 42 -14.82 -15.82 -4.73
CA GLY A 42 -14.64 -17.06 -3.99
C GLY A 42 -13.20 -17.56 -4.07
N ASN A 43 -13.00 -18.80 -4.54
CA ASN A 43 -11.68 -19.45 -4.56
C ASN A 43 -10.83 -19.03 -5.78
N MET A 44 -10.02 -18.01 -5.60
CA MET A 44 -9.08 -17.49 -6.59
C MET A 44 -7.72 -18.19 -6.56
N MET A 45 -7.41 -19.04 -5.57
CA MET A 45 -6.13 -19.76 -5.52
C MET A 45 -5.88 -20.63 -6.77
N LYS A 46 -6.94 -21.05 -7.47
CA LYS A 46 -6.83 -21.81 -8.72
C LYS A 46 -6.39 -20.97 -9.91
N SER A 47 -6.94 -19.75 -10.06
CA SER A 47 -6.64 -18.87 -11.20
C SER A 47 -5.42 -18.00 -10.96
N HIS A 48 -5.16 -17.65 -9.70
CA HIS A 48 -4.08 -16.79 -9.25
C HIS A 48 -3.43 -17.47 -8.03
N PRO A 49 -2.49 -18.41 -8.24
CA PRO A 49 -1.91 -19.20 -7.13
C PRO A 49 -0.94 -18.38 -6.27
N GLY A 50 -0.32 -17.34 -6.83
CA GLY A 50 0.58 -16.44 -6.10
C GLY A 50 -0.19 -15.44 -5.23
N ARG A 51 0.26 -15.21 -3.98
CA ARG A 51 -0.37 -14.24 -3.07
C ARG A 51 -0.38 -12.83 -3.67
N THR A 52 0.77 -12.37 -4.16
CA THR A 52 0.96 -11.03 -4.73
C THR A 52 0.22 -10.85 -6.05
N ASP A 53 0.10 -11.93 -6.84
CA ASP A 53 -0.71 -11.97 -8.05
C ASP A 53 -2.20 -11.84 -7.75
N ARG A 54 -2.71 -12.56 -6.74
CA ARG A 54 -4.09 -12.36 -6.25
C ARG A 54 -4.35 -10.94 -5.79
N LEU A 55 -3.45 -10.38 -4.98
CA LEU A 55 -3.58 -8.99 -4.50
C LEU A 55 -3.59 -8.01 -5.68
N ALA A 56 -2.70 -8.18 -6.65
CA ALA A 56 -2.69 -7.35 -7.86
C ALA A 56 -4.00 -7.45 -8.63
N PHE A 57 -4.55 -8.64 -8.81
CA PHE A 57 -5.85 -8.85 -9.46
C PHE A 57 -6.98 -8.14 -8.71
N CYS A 58 -7.08 -8.32 -7.39
CA CYS A 58 -8.10 -7.67 -6.55
C CYS A 58 -7.99 -6.15 -6.64
N ARG A 59 -6.79 -5.60 -6.44
CA ARG A 59 -6.54 -4.15 -6.48
C ARG A 59 -6.81 -3.57 -7.87
N ASN A 60 -6.42 -4.25 -8.96
CA ASN A 60 -6.74 -3.81 -10.32
C ASN A 60 -8.25 -3.82 -10.60
N THR A 61 -8.98 -4.80 -10.05
CA THR A 61 -10.44 -4.86 -10.17
C THR A 61 -11.08 -3.65 -9.50
N LEU A 62 -10.64 -3.28 -8.29
CA LEU A 62 -11.11 -2.08 -7.60
C LEU A 62 -10.68 -0.80 -8.32
N LEU A 63 -9.43 -0.71 -8.79
CA LEU A 63 -8.90 0.44 -9.51
C LEU A 63 -9.67 0.73 -10.81
N ASN A 64 -10.08 -0.29 -11.55
CA ASN A 64 -10.90 -0.09 -12.74
C ASN A 64 -12.28 0.47 -12.39
N LYS A 65 -12.88 0.00 -11.29
CA LYS A 65 -14.17 0.53 -10.80
C LYS A 65 -14.07 1.97 -10.33
N THR A 66 -12.98 2.36 -9.67
CA THR A 66 -12.80 3.76 -9.23
C THR A 66 -12.63 4.72 -10.40
N ARG A 67 -12.05 4.28 -11.51
CA ARG A 67 -11.95 5.08 -12.75
C ARG A 67 -13.31 5.43 -13.35
N ASP A 68 -14.29 4.53 -13.23
CA ASP A 68 -15.66 4.77 -13.69
C ASP A 68 -16.40 5.80 -12.81
N LEU A 69 -16.02 5.90 -11.53
CA LEU A 69 -16.61 6.84 -10.57
C LEU A 69 -16.12 8.28 -10.72
N LYS A 70 -15.03 8.52 -11.47
CA LYS A 70 -14.42 9.84 -11.68
C LYS A 70 -14.16 10.61 -10.37
N ALA A 71 -13.73 9.91 -9.32
CA ALA A 71 -13.35 10.53 -8.05
C ALA A 71 -12.05 11.35 -8.17
N ASP A 72 -11.85 12.36 -7.32
CA ASP A 72 -10.58 13.10 -7.27
C ASP A 72 -9.46 12.26 -6.64
N TYR A 73 -9.81 11.51 -5.59
CA TYR A 73 -8.89 10.72 -4.78
C TYR A 73 -9.35 9.27 -4.62
N ILE A 74 -8.39 8.37 -4.44
CA ILE A 74 -8.61 6.99 -4.00
C ILE A 74 -7.83 6.78 -2.71
N LEU A 75 -8.51 6.36 -1.64
CA LEU A 75 -7.84 5.81 -0.47
C LEU A 75 -7.81 4.28 -0.59
N VAL A 76 -6.63 3.73 -0.83
CA VAL A 76 -6.39 2.28 -0.85
C VAL A 76 -5.90 1.88 0.52
N THR A 77 -6.50 0.85 1.11
CA THR A 77 -6.07 0.35 2.42
C THR A 77 -6.23 -1.17 2.53
N ASP A 78 -5.40 -1.79 3.36
CA ASP A 78 -5.63 -3.14 3.85
C ASP A 78 -6.72 -3.10 4.93
N LEU A 79 -7.62 -4.08 4.89
CA LEU A 79 -8.83 -4.07 5.72
C LEU A 79 -8.52 -4.31 7.21
N ASP A 80 -7.49 -5.10 7.49
CA ASP A 80 -7.03 -5.46 8.84
C ASP A 80 -6.11 -4.40 9.46
N ALA A 81 -5.51 -3.53 8.65
CA ALA A 81 -4.57 -2.51 9.10
C ALA A 81 -5.19 -1.11 9.29
N PHE A 82 -6.36 -0.84 8.70
CA PHE A 82 -6.86 0.54 8.65
C PHE A 82 -7.52 1.04 9.94
N SER A 83 -6.72 1.76 10.72
CA SER A 83 -7.19 2.61 11.80
C SER A 83 -6.35 3.88 11.79
N THR A 84 -6.94 5.04 11.53
CA THR A 84 -6.18 6.30 11.60
C THR A 84 -7.08 7.39 12.17
N ALA A 85 -6.48 8.32 12.90
CA ALA A 85 -7.20 9.49 13.38
C ALA A 85 -7.52 10.44 12.21
N VAL A 86 -8.70 11.06 12.23
CA VAL A 86 -9.08 12.05 11.20
C VAL A 86 -8.03 13.16 11.01
N PRO A 87 -7.45 13.76 12.08
CA PRO A 87 -6.37 14.74 11.92
C PRO A 87 -5.12 14.19 11.21
N ALA A 88 -4.73 12.94 11.51
CA ALA A 88 -3.61 12.27 10.86
C ALA A 88 -3.88 12.08 9.36
N PHE A 89 -5.10 11.71 8.98
CA PHE A 89 -5.49 11.65 7.56
C PHE A 89 -5.50 13.04 6.90
N LEU A 90 -6.02 14.06 7.58
CA LEU A 90 -6.10 15.42 7.05
C LEU A 90 -4.72 16.08 6.87
N SER A 91 -3.69 15.60 7.56
CA SER A 91 -2.30 16.07 7.37
C SER A 91 -1.83 15.98 5.91
N ASN A 92 -2.35 15.02 5.13
CA ASN A 92 -2.02 14.87 3.71
C ASN A 92 -2.38 16.09 2.86
N PHE A 93 -3.35 16.90 3.31
CA PHE A 93 -3.84 18.09 2.62
C PHE A 93 -3.23 19.40 3.17
N GLN A 94 -2.30 19.33 4.11
CA GLN A 94 -1.53 20.50 4.57
C GLN A 94 -0.43 20.91 3.57
N TYR A 95 -0.06 19.98 2.70
CA TYR A 95 0.91 20.20 1.62
C TYR A 95 0.19 20.66 0.36
N ASN A 96 0.90 21.40 -0.51
CA ASN A 96 0.34 21.81 -1.79
C ASN A 96 -0.07 20.56 -2.58
N ILE A 97 -1.32 20.53 -3.00
CA ILE A 97 -1.88 19.37 -3.70
C ILE A 97 -1.05 19.06 -4.93
N ASP A 98 -0.52 20.03 -5.66
CA ASP A 98 0.23 19.80 -6.90
C ASP A 98 1.60 19.12 -6.71
N ASP A 99 2.12 19.09 -5.49
CA ASP A 99 3.46 18.56 -5.22
C ASP A 99 3.52 17.03 -5.11
N TRP A 100 2.37 16.37 -4.97
CA TRP A 100 2.29 14.93 -4.74
C TRP A 100 1.25 14.24 -5.64
N SER A 101 1.47 12.95 -5.88
CA SER A 101 0.51 12.06 -6.55
C SER A 101 0.02 10.96 -5.62
N VAL A 102 0.86 10.54 -4.68
CA VAL A 102 0.53 9.52 -3.68
C VAL A 102 1.10 9.92 -2.32
N MET A 103 0.26 9.86 -1.28
CA MET A 103 0.67 9.91 0.12
C MET A 103 0.43 8.55 0.76
N THR A 104 1.47 7.91 1.27
CA THR A 104 1.41 6.61 1.95
C THR A 104 1.60 6.78 3.44
N THR A 105 1.13 5.80 4.21
CA THR A 105 1.22 5.87 5.66
C THR A 105 2.63 5.65 6.18
N ALA A 106 2.97 6.38 7.24
CA ALA A 106 4.04 6.01 8.15
C ALA A 106 3.53 5.00 9.20
N SER A 107 4.45 4.47 10.00
CA SER A 107 4.12 3.58 11.13
C SER A 107 4.06 4.38 12.44
N SER A 108 3.16 4.00 13.35
CA SER A 108 3.20 4.49 14.74
C SER A 108 4.44 4.00 15.49
N GLY A 109 5.03 2.88 15.04
CA GLY A 109 6.32 2.38 15.48
C GLY A 109 7.38 2.50 14.39
N ALA A 110 8.28 1.51 14.35
CA ALA A 110 9.24 1.40 13.28
C ALA A 110 8.53 0.98 11.97
N TYR A 111 8.96 1.55 10.85
CA TYR A 111 8.41 1.22 9.54
C TYR A 111 8.92 -0.14 9.09
N SER A 112 8.01 -1.08 8.83
CA SER A 112 8.32 -2.50 8.60
C SER A 112 7.79 -3.07 7.28
N ASP A 113 7.05 -2.28 6.49
CA ASP A 113 6.56 -2.70 5.17
C ASP A 113 7.67 -2.62 4.09
N PHE A 114 8.65 -3.51 4.21
CA PHE A 114 9.76 -3.62 3.26
C PHE A 114 9.37 -4.28 1.93
N TRP A 115 8.17 -4.86 1.85
CA TRP A 115 7.64 -5.40 0.59
C TRP A 115 7.43 -4.26 -0.41
N ALA A 116 6.77 -3.18 0.02
CA ALA A 116 6.49 -2.03 -0.83
C ALA A 116 7.61 -0.99 -0.86
N LEU A 117 8.46 -0.88 0.18
CA LEU A 117 9.42 0.21 0.31
C LEU A 117 10.53 0.18 -0.75
N ARG A 118 10.67 1.27 -1.50
CA ARG A 118 11.80 1.57 -2.38
C ARG A 118 12.19 3.02 -2.19
N THR A 119 13.34 3.31 -1.56
CA THR A 119 13.75 4.72 -1.39
C THR A 119 14.32 5.30 -2.69
N LEU A 120 14.55 6.62 -2.72
CA LEU A 120 15.23 7.26 -3.85
C LEU A 120 16.70 6.87 -3.96
N SER A 121 17.34 6.48 -2.85
CA SER A 121 18.77 6.14 -2.79
C SER A 121 19.01 4.68 -3.14
N ASP A 122 19.86 4.43 -4.14
CA ASP A 122 20.29 3.08 -4.52
C ASP A 122 21.03 2.34 -3.40
N SER A 123 21.62 3.08 -2.45
CA SER A 123 22.31 2.51 -1.28
C SER A 123 21.39 2.18 -0.11
N VAL A 124 20.15 2.68 -0.09
CA VAL A 124 19.21 2.52 1.03
C VAL A 124 17.90 1.93 0.54
N MET A 125 17.67 0.63 0.75
CA MET A 125 16.35 0.00 0.53
C MET A 125 15.67 0.33 -0.81
N ASN A 126 16.45 0.49 -1.89
CA ASN A 126 15.94 0.60 -3.25
C ASN A 126 16.13 -0.72 -4.03
N TYR A 127 15.77 -1.82 -3.39
CA TYR A 127 15.84 -3.17 -3.95
C TYR A 127 14.83 -4.06 -3.25
N ASP A 128 14.57 -5.24 -3.83
CA ASP A 128 13.77 -6.27 -3.17
C ASP A 128 14.62 -6.98 -2.11
N VAL A 129 14.41 -6.61 -0.85
CA VAL A 129 15.14 -7.19 0.27
C VAL A 129 14.86 -8.68 0.43
N TRP A 130 13.64 -9.13 0.12
CA TRP A 130 13.23 -10.52 0.27
C TRP A 130 13.85 -11.42 -0.79
N ARG A 131 13.99 -10.91 -2.02
CA ARG A 131 14.78 -11.57 -3.05
C ARG A 131 16.23 -11.74 -2.62
N ARG A 132 16.86 -10.67 -2.10
CA ARG A 132 18.25 -10.72 -1.63
C ARG A 132 18.44 -11.71 -0.47
N MET A 133 17.47 -11.78 0.44
CA MET A 133 17.43 -12.79 1.51
C MET A 133 17.43 -14.21 0.94
N GLY A 134 16.58 -14.47 -0.06
CA GLY A 134 16.48 -15.78 -0.73
C GLY A 134 17.78 -16.16 -1.45
N GLU A 135 18.41 -15.21 -2.15
CA GLU A 135 19.70 -15.41 -2.82
C GLU A 135 20.82 -15.72 -1.82
N LEU A 136 20.85 -15.05 -0.67
CA LEU A 136 21.83 -15.31 0.40
C LEU A 136 21.62 -16.70 1.04
N GLY A 137 20.38 -17.05 1.39
CA GLY A 137 20.05 -18.32 2.03
C GLY A 137 20.13 -19.55 1.09
N GLY A 138 19.88 -19.36 -0.21
CA GLY A 138 19.86 -20.44 -1.21
C GLY A 138 21.21 -20.75 -1.87
N SER A 139 22.27 -19.97 -1.59
CA SER A 139 23.55 -20.05 -2.30
C SER A 139 24.42 -21.30 -1.99
N GLY A 140 23.89 -22.31 -1.30
CA GLY A 140 24.64 -23.50 -0.86
C GLY A 140 25.81 -23.19 0.10
N LYS A 141 25.91 -21.94 0.49
CA LYS A 141 26.98 -21.31 1.25
C LYS A 141 26.31 -20.70 2.48
N ASN A 142 25.99 -21.54 3.47
CA ASN A 142 25.41 -21.16 4.77
C ASN A 142 26.37 -20.24 5.56
N HIS A 143 26.55 -18.99 5.12
CA HIS A 143 27.42 -18.02 5.81
C HIS A 143 26.66 -17.28 6.92
N CYS A 144 25.33 -17.26 6.88
CA CYS A 144 24.49 -16.64 7.91
C CYS A 144 23.21 -17.45 8.11
N SER A 145 22.83 -17.65 9.37
CA SER A 145 21.53 -18.22 9.75
C SER A 145 20.37 -17.32 9.32
N PRO A 146 19.17 -17.85 9.07
CA PRO A 146 17.98 -17.04 8.78
C PRO A 146 17.73 -15.92 9.82
N THR A 147 18.09 -16.17 11.08
CA THR A 147 18.00 -15.19 12.18
C THR A 147 18.96 -14.02 11.98
N GLU A 148 20.21 -14.27 11.60
CA GLU A 148 21.20 -13.22 11.33
C GLU A 148 20.82 -12.40 10.10
N ILE A 149 20.35 -13.03 9.03
CA ILE A 149 19.92 -12.29 7.85
C ILE A 149 18.66 -11.46 8.18
N ARG A 150 17.74 -11.99 8.99
CA ARG A 150 16.60 -11.22 9.52
C ARG A 150 17.07 -10.05 10.38
N TYR A 151 18.05 -10.24 11.26
CA TYR A 151 18.61 -9.15 12.07
C TYR A 151 19.27 -8.07 11.20
N LEU A 152 20.01 -8.44 10.16
CA LEU A 152 20.63 -7.48 9.25
C LEU A 152 19.58 -6.69 8.46
N VAL A 153 18.46 -7.30 8.09
CA VAL A 153 17.39 -6.58 7.37
C VAL A 153 16.58 -5.71 8.32
N PHE A 154 16.01 -6.29 9.38
CA PHE A 154 15.14 -5.55 10.29
C PHE A 154 15.93 -4.61 11.19
N GLY A 155 17.05 -5.04 11.79
CA GLY A 155 17.85 -4.19 12.67
C GLY A 155 18.45 -2.96 11.98
N ILE A 156 18.76 -3.06 10.68
CA ILE A 156 19.33 -1.94 9.92
C ILE A 156 18.24 -1.04 9.33
N HIS A 157 17.11 -1.60 8.87
CA HIS A 157 16.13 -0.85 8.07
C HIS A 157 14.83 -0.52 8.79
N GLU A 158 14.52 -1.19 9.90
CA GLU A 158 13.33 -0.88 10.71
C GLU A 158 13.62 0.38 11.52
N LYS A 159 13.16 1.51 10.99
CA LYS A 159 13.38 2.84 11.58
C LYS A 159 12.07 3.48 11.93
N ILE A 160 12.06 4.14 13.09
CA ILE A 160 11.00 5.09 13.41
C ILE A 160 11.17 6.27 12.45
N ILE A 161 10.08 6.65 11.79
CA ILE A 161 10.02 7.88 11.00
C ILE A 161 9.47 8.94 11.96
N PRO A 162 10.25 9.92 12.42
CA PRO A 162 9.74 10.96 13.30
C PRO A 162 8.76 11.90 12.58
N ILE A 163 7.82 12.50 13.31
CA ILE A 163 6.80 13.40 12.72
C ILE A 163 7.47 14.61 12.06
N GLU A 164 8.51 15.13 12.68
CA GLU A 164 9.32 16.27 12.25
C GLU A 164 9.99 16.09 10.87
N TYR A 165 10.02 14.88 10.31
CA TYR A 165 10.55 14.66 8.96
C TYR A 165 9.58 15.08 7.84
N GLY A 166 8.31 15.34 8.15
CA GLY A 166 7.29 15.73 7.17
C GLY A 166 7.15 14.69 6.04
N LEU A 167 7.34 15.13 4.80
CA LEU A 167 7.26 14.26 3.63
C LEU A 167 8.59 13.63 3.27
N LEU A 168 8.63 12.29 3.20
CA LEU A 168 9.76 11.54 2.67
C LEU A 168 9.46 11.03 1.27
N GLU A 169 10.13 11.58 0.26
CA GLU A 169 9.95 11.12 -1.12
C GLU A 169 10.57 9.72 -1.31
N VAL A 170 9.81 8.82 -1.93
CA VAL A 170 10.20 7.44 -2.19
C VAL A 170 9.85 7.04 -3.62
N ARG A 171 10.46 5.95 -4.12
CA ARG A 171 10.03 5.30 -5.36
C ARG A 171 8.76 4.47 -5.15
N SER A 172 8.59 3.88 -3.97
CA SER A 172 7.40 3.15 -3.56
C SER A 172 7.36 3.00 -2.05
N ALA A 173 6.17 3.02 -1.47
CA ALA A 173 5.87 2.65 -0.08
C ALA A 173 4.38 2.29 -0.01
N PHE A 174 3.90 1.70 1.07
CA PHE A 174 2.46 1.53 1.26
C PHE A 174 2.10 1.60 2.74
N GLY A 175 2.67 0.72 3.57
CA GLY A 175 2.52 0.84 5.03
C GLY A 175 1.09 0.61 5.51
N GLY A 176 0.27 -0.11 4.74
CA GLY A 176 -1.12 -0.44 5.04
C GLY A 176 -2.15 0.50 4.41
N ALA A 177 -1.80 1.75 4.05
CA ALA A 177 -2.69 2.62 3.28
C ALA A 177 -1.97 3.64 2.40
N GLY A 178 -2.61 4.01 1.29
CA GLY A 178 -2.16 5.07 0.39
C GLY A 178 -3.33 5.90 -0.14
N LEU A 179 -3.18 7.22 -0.06
CA LEU A 179 -4.05 8.20 -0.68
C LEU A 179 -3.46 8.59 -2.03
N TYR A 180 -4.17 8.27 -3.10
CA TYR A 180 -3.77 8.50 -4.48
C TYR A 180 -4.66 9.59 -5.08
N LYS A 181 -4.10 10.48 -5.90
CA LYS A 181 -4.90 11.21 -6.87
C LYS A 181 -5.31 10.25 -7.98
N LEU A 182 -6.61 10.17 -8.30
CA LEU A 182 -7.09 9.23 -9.32
C LEU A 182 -6.42 9.48 -10.67
N ASN A 183 -6.25 10.75 -11.05
CA ASN A 183 -5.65 11.13 -12.33
C ASN A 183 -4.22 10.60 -12.51
N SER A 184 -3.41 10.61 -11.45
CA SER A 184 -2.05 10.07 -11.44
C SER A 184 -2.00 8.55 -11.63
N THR A 185 -3.11 7.83 -11.53
CA THR A 185 -3.17 6.37 -11.71
C THR A 185 -3.50 5.93 -13.13
N TYR A 186 -3.92 6.84 -14.02
CA TYR A 186 -4.39 6.45 -15.36
C TYR A 186 -3.28 5.76 -16.16
N GLY A 187 -3.65 4.65 -16.79
CA GLY A 187 -2.73 3.86 -17.60
C GLY A 187 -1.67 3.08 -16.80
N CYS A 188 -1.82 2.97 -15.48
CA CYS A 188 -1.00 2.14 -14.59
C CYS A 188 -1.81 1.00 -13.97
N GLN A 189 -1.14 -0.10 -13.61
CA GLN A 189 -1.76 -1.28 -13.02
C GLN A 189 -0.84 -1.90 -11.96
N TYR A 190 -1.45 -2.54 -10.97
CA TYR A 190 -0.77 -3.38 -10.00
C TYR A 190 -0.20 -4.64 -10.68
N ASN A 191 0.96 -5.14 -10.24
CA ASN A 191 1.57 -6.36 -10.77
C ASN A 191 2.24 -7.19 -9.66
N GLY A 192 1.86 -8.46 -9.56
CA GLY A 192 2.29 -9.35 -8.46
C GLY A 192 3.70 -9.93 -8.54
N ALA A 193 4.61 -9.45 -9.41
CA ALA A 193 5.93 -10.07 -9.58
C ALA A 193 6.83 -10.00 -8.32
N THR A 194 6.73 -8.93 -7.54
CA THR A 194 7.45 -8.77 -6.25
C THR A 194 6.50 -8.32 -5.15
N CYS A 195 6.09 -7.05 -5.19
CA CYS A 195 4.98 -6.46 -4.46
C CYS A 195 4.16 -5.65 -5.46
N GLU A 196 2.84 -5.78 -5.38
CA GLU A 196 1.90 -5.22 -6.33
C GLU A 196 1.98 -3.69 -6.41
N HIS A 197 2.31 -3.04 -5.29
CA HIS A 197 2.50 -1.59 -5.19
C HIS A 197 3.75 -1.10 -5.91
N VAL A 198 4.83 -1.87 -5.93
CA VAL A 198 6.12 -1.41 -6.50
C VAL A 198 5.98 -1.11 -7.99
N ALA A 199 5.43 -2.04 -8.76
CA ALA A 199 5.21 -1.83 -10.19
C ALA A 199 4.20 -0.71 -10.47
N PHE A 200 3.15 -0.62 -9.65
CA PHE A 200 2.15 0.43 -9.78
C PHE A 200 2.75 1.83 -9.56
N HIS A 201 3.49 2.00 -8.48
CA HIS A 201 4.20 3.23 -8.14
C HIS A 201 5.26 3.61 -9.18
N LEU A 202 6.06 2.66 -9.65
CA LEU A 202 7.02 2.92 -10.73
C LEU A 202 6.32 3.43 -11.99
N CYS A 203 5.20 2.82 -12.39
CA CYS A 203 4.41 3.34 -13.51
C CYS A 203 3.90 4.77 -13.25
N ILE A 204 3.38 5.08 -12.07
CA ILE A 204 2.93 6.44 -11.72
C ILE A 204 4.07 7.44 -11.86
N ARG A 205 5.26 7.09 -11.35
CA ARG A 205 6.45 7.94 -11.43
C ARG A 205 6.92 8.15 -12.87
N GLU A 206 7.06 7.08 -13.64
CA GLU A 206 7.66 7.12 -14.98
C GLU A 206 6.70 7.66 -16.04
N LYS A 207 5.44 7.22 -16.01
CA LYS A 207 4.44 7.57 -17.03
C LYS A 207 3.78 8.90 -16.73
N ASN A 208 3.41 9.13 -15.47
CA ASN A 208 2.60 10.27 -15.06
C ASN A 208 3.42 11.33 -14.31
N GLN A 209 4.75 11.15 -14.22
CA GLN A 209 5.67 12.07 -13.51
C GLN A 209 5.25 12.29 -12.06
N GLY A 210 4.56 11.31 -11.47
CA GLY A 210 3.99 11.42 -10.15
C GLY A 210 5.05 11.29 -9.06
N ARG A 211 4.87 12.03 -7.96
CA ARG A 211 5.71 11.94 -6.76
C ARG A 211 4.98 11.18 -5.67
N ILE A 212 5.72 10.35 -4.95
CA ILE A 212 5.20 9.43 -3.94
C ILE A 212 5.91 9.72 -2.65
N PHE A 213 5.16 9.92 -1.59
CA PHE A 213 5.70 10.27 -0.29
C PHE A 213 5.16 9.35 0.79
N ILE A 214 6.02 9.05 1.76
CA ILE A 214 5.57 8.67 3.09
C ILE A 214 5.32 9.98 3.84
N ASN A 215 4.09 10.19 4.30
CA ASN A 215 3.77 11.31 5.18
C ASN A 215 3.95 10.87 6.64
N SER A 216 4.89 11.48 7.35
CA SER A 216 5.24 11.15 8.73
C SER A 216 4.10 11.33 9.73
N GLU A 217 3.08 12.13 9.41
CA GLU A 217 1.88 12.37 10.23
C GLU A 217 0.71 11.44 9.86
N PHE A 218 0.67 10.96 8.62
CA PHE A 218 -0.36 10.02 8.18
C PHE A 218 -0.04 8.61 8.69
N ARG A 219 -0.45 8.32 9.93
CA ARG A 219 -0.14 7.05 10.61
C ARG A 219 -1.36 6.17 10.80
N LEU A 220 -1.13 4.86 10.73
CA LEU A 220 -2.07 3.88 11.23
C LEU A 220 -1.83 3.66 12.74
N ASN A 221 -2.92 3.52 13.50
CA ASN A 221 -2.95 3.28 14.95
C ASN A 221 -2.63 1.82 15.26
#